data_AF-A0A0S7ZSB0-F1
#
_entry.id   AF-A0A0S7ZSB0-F1
#
_cell.length_a   1.000
_cell.length_b   1.000
_cell.length_c   1.000
_cell.angle_alpha   90.00
_cell.angle_beta   90.00
_cell.angle_gamma   90.00
#
_symmetry.space_group_name_H-M   'P 1'
#
loop_
_entity.id
_entity.type
_entity.pdbx_description
1 polymer ?
#
loop_
_entity_poly.entity_id
_entity_poly.type
_entity_poly.pdbx_seq_one_letter_code
_entity_poly.pdbx_strand_id
1 'polypeptide(L)'
;MHRVFILFFLLIIFPPLLQAATIVNDYLLADVDEESGRFFLAAVKGKKNDLLFYDRPPSSYTVIFIDGDAIVFGSEGGTFTRRAINIGKSIVVIWETEKLSIEQNVRFIGRKKTSVEDGVLISYRIDNKTDKALKVGLRILFDTNLGETGNCHFHLPDSSEVCAEKELTGVDLPSFWISGSDPSICLMGTLKGDAMNQPDRIIFANYRALWENMYHYRVKRRRSFNYPPFSMNDSAVALYYNSDDLPGGASRLYQTILSLCGEGEFIQKEEREEKKEMLHQVEEGAMTTSTPQKSDEDELIKAERDVLQNELMEVETLFSQLKELDAIIDRLNAILGSESKDLDREESAQLRKRLKELGIQENEGQ
;
A
#
# COMPACT_ATOMS: atom_id res chain seq x y z
N MET A 1 36.79 -50.56 -9.56
CA MET A 1 37.45 -49.25 -9.35
C MET A 1 36.87 -48.28 -10.35
N HIS A 2 36.31 -47.14 -9.88
CA HIS A 2 36.09 -45.84 -10.55
C HIS A 2 34.72 -45.21 -10.19
N ARG A 3 34.78 -44.48 -9.06
CA ARG A 3 34.20 -43.15 -8.76
C ARG A 3 32.72 -42.89 -9.09
N VAL A 4 31.89 -42.92 -8.04
CA VAL A 4 30.60 -42.23 -7.97
C VAL A 4 30.86 -40.72 -7.84
N PHE A 5 30.40 -39.93 -8.80
CA PHE A 5 30.31 -38.47 -8.68
C PHE A 5 28.93 -38.15 -8.11
N ILE A 6 28.87 -37.71 -6.86
CA ILE A 6 27.67 -37.12 -6.27
C ILE A 6 27.62 -35.68 -6.81
N LEU A 7 26.76 -35.42 -7.80
CA LEU A 7 26.42 -34.06 -8.20
C LEU A 7 25.38 -33.54 -7.20
N PHE A 8 25.82 -32.67 -6.29
CA PHE A 8 24.95 -31.81 -5.51
C PHE A 8 24.34 -30.78 -6.47
N PHE A 9 23.12 -31.00 -6.95
CA PHE A 9 22.38 -29.93 -7.61
C PHE A 9 21.72 -29.07 -6.54
N LEU A 10 22.31 -27.90 -6.36
CA LEU A 10 21.81 -26.81 -5.53
C LEU A 10 20.39 -26.47 -6.03
N LEU A 11 19.39 -26.73 -5.19
CA LEU A 11 18.00 -26.35 -5.46
C LEU A 11 17.96 -24.82 -5.35
N ILE A 12 18.09 -24.13 -6.49
CA ILE A 12 17.83 -22.70 -6.58
C ILE A 12 16.33 -22.55 -6.35
N ILE A 13 15.97 -22.25 -5.11
CA ILE A 13 14.63 -21.80 -4.74
C ILE A 13 14.46 -20.45 -5.45
N PHE A 14 13.75 -20.44 -6.58
CA PHE A 14 13.23 -19.19 -7.12
C PHE A 14 12.26 -18.62 -6.08
N PRO A 15 12.47 -17.41 -5.56
CA PRO A 15 11.46 -16.77 -4.70
C PRO A 15 10.16 -16.62 -5.51
N PRO A 16 8.99 -16.77 -4.85
CA PRO A 16 7.71 -16.53 -5.52
C PRO A 16 7.68 -15.11 -6.10
N LEU A 17 6.99 -14.97 -7.24
CA LEU A 17 6.78 -13.70 -7.93
C LEU A 17 6.23 -12.67 -6.93
N LEU A 18 6.99 -11.62 -6.67
CA LEU A 18 6.66 -10.53 -5.73
C LEU A 18 5.27 -9.97 -6.04
N GLN A 19 4.33 -10.17 -5.11
CA GLN A 19 2.96 -9.66 -5.18
C GLN A 19 2.86 -8.52 -4.15
N ALA A 20 2.19 -7.42 -4.49
CA ALA A 20 1.83 -6.37 -3.55
C ALA A 20 0.36 -6.54 -3.19
N ALA A 21 -0.05 -6.08 -2.01
CA ALA A 21 -1.45 -6.03 -1.65
C ALA A 21 -2.02 -4.69 -2.15
N THR A 22 -3.03 -4.78 -3.03
CA THR A 22 -3.62 -3.61 -3.69
C THR A 22 -5.11 -3.53 -3.41
N ILE A 23 -5.62 -2.33 -3.09
CA ILE A 23 -7.05 -1.99 -3.02
C ILE A 23 -7.35 -0.87 -4.01
N VAL A 24 -8.53 -0.91 -4.63
CA VAL A 24 -8.98 0.07 -5.65
C VAL A 24 -10.44 0.44 -5.41
N ASN A 25 -10.79 1.72 -5.59
CA ASN A 25 -12.17 2.20 -5.68
C ASN A 25 -12.37 3.10 -6.92
N ASP A 26 -13.46 3.86 -6.98
CA ASP A 26 -13.76 4.72 -8.14
C ASP A 26 -12.76 5.87 -8.38
N TYR A 27 -11.95 6.21 -7.37
CA TYR A 27 -11.09 7.39 -7.33
C TYR A 27 -9.62 7.05 -7.20
N LEU A 28 -9.27 6.05 -6.39
CA LEU A 28 -7.92 5.79 -5.91
C LEU A 28 -7.56 4.31 -5.98
N LEU A 29 -6.27 4.06 -6.21
CA LEU A 29 -5.58 2.79 -6.02
C LEU A 29 -4.54 2.99 -4.92
N ALA A 30 -4.58 2.17 -3.88
CA ALA A 30 -3.55 2.11 -2.85
C ALA A 30 -2.89 0.72 -2.89
N ASP A 31 -1.57 0.71 -2.77
CA ASP A 31 -0.75 -0.48 -2.88
C ASP A 31 0.25 -0.53 -1.72
N VAL A 32 0.50 -1.71 -1.17
CA VAL A 32 1.55 -1.94 -0.16
C VAL A 32 2.38 -3.15 -0.55
N ASP A 33 3.69 -2.91 -0.68
CA ASP A 33 4.67 -3.93 -1.04
C ASP A 33 4.85 -4.97 0.08
N GLU A 34 4.73 -6.26 -0.27
CA GLU A 34 4.74 -7.36 0.71
C GLU A 34 6.09 -7.62 1.38
N GLU A 35 7.20 -7.15 0.79
CA GLU A 35 8.55 -7.33 1.30
C GLU A 35 9.06 -6.17 2.15
N SER A 36 8.57 -4.96 1.89
CA SER A 36 9.06 -3.75 2.55
C SER A 36 7.98 -3.01 3.35
N GLY A 37 6.70 -3.34 3.19
CA GLY A 37 5.59 -2.61 3.82
C GLY A 37 5.48 -1.15 3.36
N ARG A 38 6.16 -0.79 2.27
CA ARG A 38 6.12 0.54 1.67
C ARG A 38 4.87 0.69 0.84
N PHE A 39 4.32 1.89 0.82
CA PHE A 39 3.03 2.14 0.21
C PHE A 39 3.16 3.05 -1.01
N PHE A 40 2.22 2.88 -1.92
CA PHE A 40 2.06 3.68 -3.12
C PHE A 40 0.59 4.10 -3.27
N LEU A 41 0.37 5.23 -3.93
CA LEU A 41 -0.95 5.80 -4.14
C LEU A 41 -1.06 6.38 -5.56
N ALA A 42 -2.11 6.02 -6.26
CA ALA A 42 -2.47 6.57 -7.57
C ALA A 42 -3.95 6.95 -7.62
N ALA A 43 -4.27 7.94 -8.45
CA ALA A 43 -5.62 8.14 -8.96
C ALA A 43 -5.98 7.03 -9.96
N VAL A 44 -7.26 6.69 -10.02
CA VAL A 44 -7.79 5.76 -11.05
C VAL A 44 -7.99 6.47 -12.39
N LYS A 45 -8.21 7.79 -12.36
CA LYS A 45 -8.50 8.60 -13.55
C LYS A 45 -7.43 9.65 -13.79
N GLY A 46 -7.23 9.94 -15.08
CA GLY A 46 -6.47 11.08 -15.58
C GLY A 46 -5.10 10.72 -16.18
N LYS A 47 -4.43 11.71 -16.79
CA LYS A 47 -3.25 11.47 -17.65
C LYS A 47 -1.97 11.11 -16.88
N LYS A 48 -1.76 11.72 -15.72
CA LYS A 48 -0.68 11.42 -14.78
C LYS A 48 -1.33 11.09 -13.45
N ASN A 49 -1.43 9.80 -13.15
CA ASN A 49 -2.27 9.32 -12.09
C ASN A 49 -1.50 8.86 -10.86
N ASP A 50 -0.20 8.60 -10.95
CA ASP A 50 0.67 8.33 -9.81
C ASP A 50 0.73 9.57 -8.88
N LEU A 51 0.13 9.47 -7.69
CA LEU A 51 0.16 10.56 -6.71
C LEU A 51 1.50 10.58 -5.96
N LEU A 52 1.98 9.39 -5.62
CA LEU A 52 3.31 9.14 -5.07
C LEU A 52 4.22 8.58 -6.18
N PHE A 53 5.54 8.65 -6.00
CA PHE A 53 6.47 8.04 -6.95
C PHE A 53 6.46 6.50 -6.79
N TYR A 54 6.32 5.79 -7.92
CA TYR A 54 6.39 4.33 -7.95
C TYR A 54 7.81 3.87 -8.26
N ASP A 55 8.35 3.01 -7.40
CA ASP A 55 9.59 2.25 -7.62
C ASP A 55 9.36 0.83 -7.07
N ARG A 56 10.32 -0.07 -7.20
CA ARG A 56 10.26 -1.43 -6.64
C ARG A 56 11.40 -1.66 -5.63
N PRO A 57 11.11 -1.63 -4.31
CA PRO A 57 9.83 -1.30 -3.69
C PRO A 57 9.47 0.19 -3.81
N PRO A 58 8.22 0.61 -3.54
CA PRO A 58 7.83 2.02 -3.56
C PRO A 58 8.79 2.91 -2.77
N SER A 59 8.97 4.16 -3.20
CA SER A 59 9.96 5.06 -2.60
C SER A 59 9.47 5.76 -1.34
N SER A 60 8.14 5.84 -1.14
CA SER A 60 7.52 6.31 0.10
C SER A 60 7.64 5.27 1.21
N TYR A 61 8.05 5.68 2.40
CA TYR A 61 8.36 4.77 3.49
C TYR A 61 8.24 5.41 4.86
N THR A 62 8.30 4.57 5.89
CA THR A 62 8.14 4.98 7.29
C THR A 62 9.37 4.58 8.10
N VAL A 63 9.77 5.46 9.01
CA VAL A 63 10.85 5.25 9.97
C VAL A 63 10.26 5.26 11.37
N ILE A 64 10.61 4.25 12.17
CA ILE A 64 10.29 4.15 13.58
C ILE A 64 11.51 4.64 14.37
N PHE A 65 11.28 5.53 15.33
CA PHE A 65 12.31 5.94 16.28
C PHE A 65 12.12 5.19 17.60
N ILE A 66 13.16 4.54 18.11
CA ILE A 66 13.14 3.75 19.35
C ILE A 66 14.35 4.11 20.19
N ASP A 67 14.14 4.75 21.34
CA ASP A 67 15.21 5.14 22.28
C ASP A 67 16.37 5.94 21.65
N GLY A 68 16.10 6.65 20.55
CA GLY A 68 17.08 7.44 19.81
C GLY A 68 17.62 6.78 18.54
N ASP A 69 17.37 5.48 18.34
CA ASP A 69 17.70 4.77 17.11
C ASP A 69 16.60 4.93 16.06
N ALA A 70 16.97 4.85 14.78
CA ALA A 70 16.04 4.95 13.64
C ALA A 70 16.05 3.64 12.86
N ILE A 71 14.87 3.04 12.67
CA ILE A 71 14.71 1.80 11.92
C ILE A 71 13.62 1.99 10.87
N VAL A 72 13.89 1.61 9.63
CA VAL A 72 12.89 1.64 8.56
C VAL A 72 11.88 0.52 8.79
N PHE A 73 10.58 0.84 8.80
CA PHE A 73 9.52 -0.16 8.85
C PHE A 73 9.66 -1.14 7.68
N GLY A 74 9.54 -2.43 7.96
CA GLY A 74 9.71 -3.49 6.95
C GLY A 74 11.15 -3.77 6.52
N SER A 75 12.15 -3.14 7.15
CA SER A 75 13.56 -3.47 6.93
C SER A 75 14.03 -4.71 7.70
N GLU A 76 15.29 -5.08 7.54
CA GLU A 76 15.96 -6.17 8.27
C GLU A 76 16.06 -5.95 9.79
N GLY A 77 15.73 -4.76 10.30
CA GLY A 77 15.66 -4.48 11.75
C GLY A 77 14.49 -5.17 12.48
N GLY A 78 13.75 -6.03 11.79
CA GLY A 78 12.58 -6.75 12.29
C GLY A 78 12.08 -7.77 11.27
N THR A 79 10.92 -8.36 11.54
CA THR A 79 10.33 -9.44 10.73
C THR A 79 8.83 -9.27 10.56
N PHE A 80 8.31 -9.57 9.38
CA PHE A 80 6.87 -9.61 9.15
C PHE A 80 6.25 -10.82 9.84
N THR A 81 5.34 -10.58 10.79
CA THR A 81 4.44 -11.62 11.32
C THR A 81 3.16 -11.70 10.49
N ARG A 82 2.83 -10.64 9.77
CA ARG A 82 1.82 -10.60 8.71
C ARG A 82 2.33 -9.74 7.55
N ARG A 83 2.52 -10.35 6.38
CA ARG A 83 2.78 -9.61 5.13
C ARG A 83 1.54 -8.83 4.71
N ALA A 84 1.72 -7.91 3.77
CA ALA A 84 0.61 -7.11 3.25
C ALA A 84 -0.50 -8.02 2.73
N ILE A 85 -1.70 -7.84 3.26
CA ILE A 85 -2.88 -8.61 2.86
C ILE A 85 -4.11 -7.71 2.87
N ASN A 86 -4.99 -7.93 1.90
CA ASN A 86 -6.28 -7.27 1.83
C ASN A 86 -7.24 -7.88 2.86
N ILE A 87 -7.82 -7.03 3.71
CA ILE A 87 -8.90 -7.36 4.64
C ILE A 87 -10.03 -6.35 4.38
N GLY A 88 -11.04 -6.79 3.64
CA GLY A 88 -12.14 -5.93 3.18
C GLY A 88 -11.61 -4.77 2.32
N LYS A 89 -11.85 -3.53 2.74
CA LYS A 89 -11.37 -2.30 2.07
C LYS A 89 -10.03 -1.78 2.62
N SER A 90 -9.28 -2.61 3.34
CA SER A 90 -8.01 -2.22 3.97
C SER A 90 -6.88 -3.17 3.58
N ILE A 91 -5.66 -2.65 3.51
CA ILE A 91 -4.43 -3.44 3.45
C ILE A 91 -3.80 -3.41 4.84
N VAL A 92 -3.45 -4.57 5.38
CA VAL A 92 -2.87 -4.67 6.71
C VAL A 92 -1.54 -5.41 6.68
N VAL A 93 -0.55 -4.86 7.37
CA VAL A 93 0.80 -5.41 7.53
C VAL A 93 1.15 -5.40 9.03
N ILE A 94 1.77 -6.47 9.55
CA ILE A 94 2.38 -6.46 10.87
C ILE A 94 3.86 -6.78 10.72
N TRP A 95 4.69 -5.87 11.22
CA TRP A 95 6.14 -6.02 11.29
C TRP A 95 6.59 -5.82 12.73
N GLU A 96 7.43 -6.73 13.21
CA GLU A 96 7.89 -6.75 14.60
C GLU A 96 9.39 -6.59 14.70
N THR A 97 9.81 -5.78 15.66
CA THR A 97 11.19 -5.75 16.15
C THR A 97 11.30 -6.60 17.42
N GLU A 98 12.48 -6.64 18.04
CA GLU A 98 12.64 -7.21 19.39
C GLU A 98 11.70 -6.55 20.41
N LYS A 99 11.54 -5.21 20.34
CA LYS A 99 10.85 -4.41 21.36
C LYS A 99 9.42 -4.04 21.02
N LEU A 100 9.07 -3.92 19.74
CA LEU A 100 7.81 -3.35 19.27
C LEU A 100 7.08 -4.28 18.29
N SER A 101 5.75 -4.29 18.33
CA SER A 101 4.90 -4.76 17.22
C SER A 101 4.32 -3.53 16.53
N ILE A 102 4.42 -3.46 15.20
CA ILE A 102 3.93 -2.33 14.41
C ILE A 102 2.93 -2.87 13.39
N GLU A 103 1.67 -2.49 13.54
CA GLU A 103 0.62 -2.74 12.55
C GLU A 103 0.43 -1.50 11.68
N GLN A 104 0.66 -1.65 10.38
CA GLN A 104 0.27 -0.67 9.38
C GLN A 104 -1.09 -1.07 8.80
N ASN A 105 -2.02 -0.11 8.74
CA ASN A 105 -3.29 -0.27 8.06
C ASN A 105 -3.50 0.90 7.08
N VAL A 106 -3.70 0.56 5.80
CA VAL A 106 -3.97 1.48 4.69
C VAL A 106 -5.37 1.21 4.19
N ARG A 107 -6.27 2.19 4.27
CA ARG A 107 -7.68 2.02 3.87
C ARG A 107 -8.26 3.26 3.25
N PHE A 108 -9.31 3.10 2.44
CA PHE A 108 -10.08 4.24 1.95
C PHE A 108 -10.87 4.92 3.08
N ILE A 109 -11.00 6.24 2.99
CA ILE A 109 -11.78 7.07 3.91
C ILE A 109 -12.59 8.10 3.14
N GLY A 110 -13.85 8.27 3.56
CA GLY A 110 -14.80 9.19 2.94
C GLY A 110 -14.82 10.58 3.58
N ARG A 111 -15.19 11.57 2.78
CA ARG A 111 -15.48 12.92 3.27
C ARG A 111 -16.82 12.95 4.02
N LYS A 112 -16.86 13.62 5.16
CA LYS A 112 -18.01 13.72 6.07
C LYS A 112 -19.30 14.20 5.42
N LYS A 113 -19.21 15.13 4.45
CA LYS A 113 -20.40 15.76 3.82
C LYS A 113 -20.87 15.06 2.56
N THR A 114 -19.97 14.46 1.80
CA THR A 114 -20.27 13.93 0.45
C THR A 114 -20.16 12.41 0.37
N SER A 115 -19.56 11.76 1.38
CA SER A 115 -19.21 10.34 1.40
C SER A 115 -18.35 9.88 0.22
N VAL A 116 -17.75 10.82 -0.52
CA VAL A 116 -16.78 10.51 -1.58
C VAL A 116 -15.53 9.92 -0.91
N GLU A 117 -15.19 8.68 -1.26
CA GLU A 117 -14.02 7.93 -0.77
C GLU A 117 -12.75 8.27 -1.58
N ASP A 118 -12.42 9.56 -1.68
CA ASP A 118 -11.21 10.04 -2.37
C ASP A 118 -10.03 10.29 -1.42
N GLY A 119 -10.09 9.73 -0.21
CA GLY A 119 -9.01 9.73 0.76
C GLY A 119 -8.52 8.33 1.10
N VAL A 120 -7.26 8.25 1.53
CA VAL A 120 -6.63 7.08 2.12
C VAL A 120 -6.12 7.46 3.51
N LEU A 121 -6.60 6.73 4.50
CA LEU A 121 -6.09 6.77 5.87
C LEU A 121 -4.94 5.76 5.98
N ILE A 122 -3.75 6.27 6.28
CA ILE A 122 -2.57 5.46 6.58
C ILE A 122 -2.37 5.53 8.10
N SER A 123 -2.38 4.38 8.74
CA SER A 123 -2.29 4.28 10.19
C SER A 123 -1.19 3.31 10.63
N TYR A 124 -0.56 3.64 11.75
CA TYR A 124 0.45 2.84 12.41
C TYR A 124 0.08 2.69 13.89
N ARG A 125 -0.32 1.49 14.28
CA ARG A 125 -0.43 1.12 15.68
C ARG A 125 0.91 0.51 16.12
N ILE A 126 1.51 1.10 17.15
CA ILE A 126 2.78 0.64 17.72
C ILE A 126 2.52 0.15 19.14
N ASP A 127 2.75 -1.14 19.35
CA ASP A 127 2.62 -1.82 20.65
C ASP A 127 4.01 -2.07 21.24
N ASN A 128 4.23 -1.63 22.48
CA ASN A 128 5.44 -1.94 23.24
C ASN A 128 5.33 -3.34 23.86
N LYS A 129 6.12 -4.29 23.35
CA LYS A 129 6.11 -5.69 23.80
C LYS A 129 6.90 -5.92 25.10
N THR A 130 7.60 -4.91 25.59
CA THR A 130 8.44 -5.00 26.79
C THR A 130 7.67 -4.58 28.04
N ASP A 131 8.26 -4.83 29.20
CA ASP A 131 7.78 -4.37 30.50
C ASP A 131 8.27 -2.96 30.88
N LYS A 132 9.16 -2.38 30.07
CA LYS A 132 9.77 -1.06 30.31
C LYS A 132 9.19 0.00 29.38
N ALA A 133 9.19 1.25 29.84
CA ALA A 133 8.89 2.37 28.97
C ALA A 133 9.97 2.54 27.90
N LEU A 134 9.55 2.84 26.67
CA LEU A 134 10.41 3.13 25.52
C LEU A 134 10.10 4.52 24.98
N LYS A 135 11.08 5.22 24.43
CA LYS A 135 10.82 6.45 23.68
C LYS A 135 10.53 6.13 22.23
N VAL A 136 9.28 6.32 21.82
CA VAL A 136 8.82 5.93 20.48
C VAL A 136 8.32 7.14 19.70
N GLY A 137 8.84 7.30 18.48
CA GLY A 137 8.40 8.32 17.52
C GLY A 137 8.25 7.73 16.11
N LEU A 138 7.76 8.54 15.17
CA LEU A 138 7.45 8.11 13.81
C LEU A 138 7.84 9.19 12.80
N ARG A 139 8.41 8.81 11.66
CA ARG A 139 8.48 9.65 10.47
C ARG A 139 7.86 8.95 9.27
N ILE A 140 6.94 9.61 8.58
CA ILE A 140 6.36 9.12 7.32
C ILE A 140 6.88 10.00 6.20
N LEU A 141 7.51 9.40 5.18
CA LEU A 141 7.99 10.09 4.00
C LEU A 141 7.11 9.77 2.80
N PHE A 142 6.58 10.82 2.18
CA PHE A 142 5.82 10.78 0.93
C PHE A 142 6.68 11.32 -0.20
N ASP A 143 7.12 10.44 -1.08
CA ASP A 143 7.80 10.81 -2.32
C ASP A 143 6.74 11.12 -3.39
N THR A 144 6.65 12.37 -3.85
CA THR A 144 5.49 12.85 -4.62
C THR A 144 5.76 12.86 -6.11
N ASN A 145 4.71 12.76 -6.95
CA ASN A 145 4.88 12.67 -8.40
C ASN A 145 3.86 13.51 -9.19
N LEU A 146 3.50 14.73 -8.76
CA LEU A 146 2.38 15.48 -9.38
C LEU A 146 2.55 16.98 -9.68
N GLY A 147 3.72 17.59 -9.52
CA GLY A 147 3.84 19.05 -9.75
C GLY A 147 5.23 19.53 -10.15
N GLU A 148 6.12 18.61 -10.45
CA GLU A 148 7.57 18.83 -10.36
C GLU A 148 8.20 19.41 -11.64
N THR A 149 7.38 19.88 -12.57
CA THR A 149 7.88 20.55 -13.78
C THR A 149 8.23 22.02 -13.54
N GLY A 150 7.68 22.63 -12.48
CA GLY A 150 8.01 23.98 -12.02
C GLY A 150 9.01 23.99 -10.87
N ASN A 151 9.36 25.18 -10.38
CA ASN A 151 10.21 25.30 -9.18
C ASN A 151 9.40 25.19 -7.87
N CYS A 152 8.08 25.36 -7.94
CA CYS A 152 7.16 25.33 -6.81
C CYS A 152 6.34 24.05 -6.89
N HIS A 153 6.60 23.12 -5.97
CA HIS A 153 6.02 21.78 -6.03
C HIS A 153 4.81 21.63 -5.12
N PHE A 154 4.68 22.50 -4.10
CA PHE A 154 3.58 22.42 -3.13
C PHE A 154 2.88 23.75 -2.92
N HIS A 155 1.60 23.66 -2.55
CA HIS A 155 0.74 24.78 -2.19
C HIS A 155 0.17 24.60 -0.78
N LEU A 156 0.02 25.71 -0.05
CA LEU A 156 -0.55 25.78 1.29
C LEU A 156 -1.94 26.45 1.28
N PRO A 157 -2.74 26.35 2.36
CA PRO A 157 -4.13 26.80 2.37
C PRO A 157 -4.32 28.31 2.16
N ASP A 158 -3.30 29.11 2.50
CA ASP A 158 -3.25 30.55 2.29
C ASP A 158 -2.82 30.96 0.87
N SER A 159 -2.83 30.00 -0.07
CA SER A 159 -2.29 30.13 -1.43
C SER A 159 -0.77 30.37 -1.50
N SER A 160 -0.04 30.18 -0.40
CA SER A 160 1.43 30.23 -0.43
C SER A 160 2.01 29.06 -1.21
N GLU A 161 2.93 29.35 -2.11
CA GLU A 161 3.72 28.35 -2.84
C GLU A 161 4.97 27.94 -2.04
N VAL A 162 5.35 26.67 -2.14
CA VAL A 162 6.59 26.13 -1.57
C VAL A 162 7.53 25.76 -2.72
N CYS A 163 8.51 26.63 -2.97
CA CYS A 163 9.47 26.52 -4.08
C CYS A 163 10.90 26.17 -3.66
N ALA A 164 11.08 25.95 -2.37
CA ALA A 164 12.33 25.62 -1.73
C ALA A 164 12.03 24.85 -0.46
N GLU A 165 13.07 24.26 0.12
CA GLU A 165 12.93 23.55 1.37
C GLU A 165 12.30 24.40 2.45
N LYS A 166 11.34 23.81 3.15
CA LYS A 166 10.54 24.49 4.15
C LYS A 166 10.21 23.52 5.27
N GLU A 167 10.33 24.01 6.49
CA GLU A 167 9.95 23.34 7.72
C GLU A 167 8.84 24.15 8.37
N LEU A 168 7.77 23.49 8.80
CA LEU A 168 6.66 24.09 9.55
C LEU A 168 6.41 23.23 10.79
N THR A 169 6.16 23.89 11.93
CA THR A 169 6.01 23.22 13.24
C THR A 169 4.94 23.92 14.07
N GLY A 170 4.33 23.19 15.02
CA GLY A 170 3.42 23.77 16.00
C GLY A 170 2.31 24.63 15.38
N VAL A 171 2.26 25.91 15.74
CA VAL A 171 1.23 26.85 15.27
C VAL A 171 1.31 27.16 13.78
N ASP A 172 2.49 27.02 13.17
CA ASP A 172 2.72 27.29 11.74
C ASP A 172 2.31 26.12 10.84
N LEU A 173 1.88 24.99 11.43
CA LEU A 173 1.38 23.86 10.65
C LEU A 173 0.08 24.24 9.91
N PRO A 174 0.03 24.07 8.58
CA PRO A 174 -1.18 24.34 7.82
C PRO A 174 -2.22 23.24 8.10
N SER A 175 -3.48 23.46 7.69
CA SER A 175 -4.51 22.42 7.75
C SER A 175 -4.27 21.30 6.73
N PHE A 176 -3.71 21.64 5.57
CA PHE A 176 -3.35 20.71 4.51
C PHE A 176 -2.19 21.25 3.67
N TRP A 177 -1.63 20.40 2.80
CA TRP A 177 -0.74 20.78 1.71
C TRP A 177 -1.19 20.09 0.42
N ILE A 178 -0.88 20.68 -0.74
CA ILE A 178 -1.22 20.12 -2.05
C ILE A 178 0.05 19.98 -2.88
N SER A 179 0.25 18.84 -3.53
CA SER A 179 1.20 18.61 -4.64
C SER A 179 0.41 18.39 -5.93
N GLY A 180 0.66 19.21 -6.95
CA GLY A 180 -0.20 19.26 -8.13
C GLY A 180 -0.08 20.56 -8.90
N SER A 181 0.15 20.50 -10.20
CA SER A 181 0.01 21.66 -11.10
C SER A 181 -1.25 21.60 -11.98
N ASP A 182 -1.86 20.42 -12.12
CA ASP A 182 -3.11 20.21 -12.85
C ASP A 182 -4.31 20.24 -11.88
N PRO A 183 -5.31 21.10 -12.08
CA PRO A 183 -6.51 21.11 -11.25
C PRO A 183 -7.32 19.80 -11.28
N SER A 184 -7.13 18.96 -12.31
CA SER A 184 -7.87 17.72 -12.48
C SER A 184 -7.34 16.56 -11.62
N ILE A 185 -6.07 16.58 -11.25
CA ILE A 185 -5.42 15.56 -10.40
C ILE A 185 -4.37 16.25 -9.54
N CYS A 186 -4.58 16.23 -8.23
CA CYS A 186 -3.56 16.63 -7.27
C CYS A 186 -3.65 15.80 -5.99
N LEU A 187 -2.49 15.65 -5.34
CA LEU A 187 -2.34 14.99 -4.06
C LEU A 187 -2.49 16.03 -2.95
N MET A 188 -3.41 15.79 -2.03
CA MET A 188 -3.57 16.59 -0.81
C MET A 188 -3.15 15.75 0.40
N GLY A 189 -2.30 16.30 1.27
CA GLY A 189 -2.03 15.73 2.59
C GLY A 189 -2.72 16.56 3.67
N THR A 190 -3.59 15.93 4.45
CA THR A 190 -4.34 16.61 5.53
C THR A 190 -3.56 16.50 6.84
N LEU A 191 -3.35 17.61 7.53
CA LEU A 191 -2.54 17.70 8.76
C LEU A 191 -3.36 18.04 10.01
N LYS A 192 -4.60 18.52 9.86
CA LYS A 192 -5.50 18.87 10.96
C LYS A 192 -6.89 18.30 10.73
N GLY A 193 -7.48 17.73 11.77
CA GLY A 193 -8.83 17.19 11.77
C GLY A 193 -9.00 16.05 12.79
N ASP A 194 -10.24 15.61 12.99
CA ASP A 194 -10.58 14.63 14.03
C ASP A 194 -10.18 13.18 13.66
N ALA A 195 -9.97 12.93 12.37
CA ALA A 195 -9.69 11.59 11.83
C ALA A 195 -8.19 11.25 11.75
N MET A 196 -7.30 12.09 12.29
CA MET A 196 -5.85 11.91 12.19
C MET A 196 -5.12 12.44 13.43
N ASN A 197 -3.85 12.08 13.55
CA ASN A 197 -2.95 12.71 14.50
C ASN A 197 -2.27 13.91 13.81
N GLN A 198 -2.29 15.07 14.45
CA GLN A 198 -1.50 16.21 13.97
C GLN A 198 0.00 15.89 14.14
N PRO A 199 0.83 15.99 13.08
CA PRO A 199 2.27 15.82 13.23
C PRO A 199 2.86 17.00 14.00
N ASP A 200 3.99 16.79 14.67
CA ASP A 200 4.72 17.87 15.35
C ASP A 200 5.38 18.82 14.34
N ARG A 201 5.77 18.26 13.19
CA ARG A 201 6.56 18.94 12.17
C ARG A 201 6.33 18.33 10.79
N ILE A 202 6.33 19.18 9.78
CA ILE A 202 6.36 18.81 8.36
C ILE A 202 7.58 19.43 7.70
N ILE A 203 8.24 18.67 6.85
CA ILE A 203 9.28 19.17 5.95
C ILE A 203 8.91 18.90 4.51
N PHE A 204 9.05 19.95 3.70
CA PHE A 204 9.12 19.87 2.24
C PHE A 204 10.59 19.97 1.85
N ALA A 205 11.12 18.96 1.17
CA ALA A 205 12.52 18.95 0.73
C ALA A 205 12.70 18.01 -0.46
N ASN A 206 13.92 17.94 -0.98
CA ASN A 206 14.27 16.94 -1.98
C ASN A 206 14.24 15.52 -1.37
N TYR A 207 13.67 14.55 -2.10
CA TYR A 207 13.53 13.16 -1.66
C TYR A 207 14.87 12.56 -1.22
N ARG A 208 15.89 12.62 -2.08
CA ARG A 208 17.20 12.01 -1.83
C ARG A 208 17.84 12.52 -0.55
N ALA A 209 17.68 13.81 -0.25
CA ALA A 209 18.22 14.36 0.98
C ALA A 209 17.47 13.92 2.24
N LEU A 210 16.14 13.72 2.16
CA LEU A 210 15.35 13.17 3.26
C LEU A 210 15.64 11.67 3.46
N TRP A 211 15.92 10.96 2.36
CA TRP A 211 16.37 9.56 2.37
C TRP A 211 17.69 9.39 3.11
N GLU A 212 18.69 10.21 2.77
CA GLU A 212 20.03 10.16 3.39
C GLU A 212 20.05 10.63 4.86
N ASN A 213 18.98 11.27 5.34
CA ASN A 213 18.90 11.84 6.69
C ASN A 213 17.62 11.40 7.40
N MET A 214 17.57 10.13 7.81
CA MET A 214 16.39 9.51 8.40
C MET A 214 15.97 10.13 9.74
N TYR A 215 16.95 10.45 10.58
CA TYR A 215 16.72 10.89 11.96
C TYR A 215 16.46 12.39 12.07
N HIS A 216 17.41 13.21 11.62
CA HIS A 216 17.32 14.67 11.71
C HIS A 216 17.71 15.29 10.37
N TYR A 217 16.71 15.76 9.63
CA TYR A 217 16.96 16.65 8.50
C TYR A 217 16.87 18.10 8.94
N ARG A 218 17.87 18.92 8.56
CA ARG A 218 17.87 20.37 8.76
C ARG A 218 17.70 21.06 7.43
N VAL A 219 16.57 21.77 7.29
CA VAL A 219 16.23 22.53 6.08
C VAL A 219 17.31 23.55 5.73
N LYS A 220 17.71 23.57 4.45
CA LYS A 220 18.65 24.54 3.90
C LYS A 220 17.86 25.65 3.22
N ARG A 221 17.85 26.83 3.84
CA ARG A 221 17.15 28.02 3.30
C ARG A 221 17.54 28.25 1.83
N ARG A 222 16.53 28.38 0.95
CA ARG A 222 16.66 28.60 -0.51
C ARG A 222 17.15 27.41 -1.33
N ARG A 223 17.41 26.23 -0.73
CA ARG A 223 17.64 25.04 -1.54
C ARG A 223 16.32 24.66 -2.22
N SER A 224 16.32 24.52 -3.55
CA SER A 224 15.16 24.01 -4.29
C SER A 224 14.99 22.50 -4.07
N PHE A 225 14.05 21.87 -4.77
CA PHE A 225 13.88 20.42 -4.78
C PHE A 225 14.92 19.67 -5.64
N ASN A 226 16.08 20.31 -5.87
CA ASN A 226 17.22 19.72 -6.58
C ASN A 226 18.29 19.27 -5.59
N TYR A 227 18.88 18.12 -5.88
CA TYR A 227 20.04 17.57 -5.19
C TYR A 227 21.09 17.07 -6.20
N PRO A 228 21.70 17.99 -6.96
CA PRO A 228 22.65 17.63 -8.00
C PRO A 228 23.94 17.02 -7.42
N PRO A 229 24.58 16.10 -8.16
CA PRO A 229 24.16 15.57 -9.47
C PRO A 229 23.15 14.40 -9.38
N PHE A 230 22.67 14.05 -8.18
CA PHE A 230 22.00 12.78 -7.93
C PHE A 230 20.51 12.78 -8.22
N SER A 231 19.83 13.92 -8.06
CA SER A 231 18.39 14.02 -8.14
C SER A 231 17.97 15.45 -8.49
N MET A 232 16.97 15.61 -9.36
CA MET A 232 16.53 16.89 -9.91
C MET A 232 15.00 16.91 -9.95
N ASN A 233 14.41 18.01 -9.48
CA ASN A 233 12.97 18.20 -9.37
C ASN A 233 12.26 17.00 -8.73
N ASP A 234 12.77 16.57 -7.58
CA ASP A 234 12.38 15.30 -6.96
C ASP A 234 12.06 15.58 -5.50
N SER A 235 10.79 15.82 -5.24
CA SER A 235 10.30 16.43 -4.01
C SER A 235 9.51 15.46 -3.17
N ALA A 236 9.73 15.56 -1.87
CA ALA A 236 9.06 14.74 -0.89
C ALA A 236 8.60 15.56 0.31
N VAL A 237 7.60 15.01 0.99
CA VAL A 237 7.03 15.53 2.23
C VAL A 237 7.32 14.55 3.36
N ALA A 238 7.98 15.01 4.42
CA ALA A 238 8.20 14.22 5.62
C ALA A 238 7.35 14.74 6.77
N LEU A 239 6.47 13.88 7.31
CA LEU A 239 5.75 14.13 8.57
C LEU A 239 6.54 13.52 9.72
N TYR A 240 6.72 14.28 10.79
CA TYR A 240 7.39 13.85 12.00
C TYR A 240 6.42 13.87 13.19
N TYR A 241 6.41 12.76 13.92
CA TYR A 241 5.80 12.61 15.23
C TYR A 241 6.93 12.36 16.23
N ASN A 242 7.13 13.30 17.15
CA ASN A 242 8.22 13.31 18.11
C ASN A 242 8.20 12.06 18.98
N SER A 243 9.40 11.63 19.39
CA SER A 243 9.52 10.52 20.33
C SER A 243 9.00 10.93 21.71
N ASP A 244 8.06 10.16 22.22
CA ASP A 244 7.50 10.32 23.57
C ASP A 244 7.38 8.96 24.26
N ASP A 245 7.32 8.97 25.59
CA ASP A 245 7.32 7.78 26.43
C ASP A 245 6.10 6.88 26.13
N LEU A 246 6.36 5.63 25.75
CA LEU A 246 5.38 4.58 25.55
C LEU A 246 5.58 3.51 26.64
N PRO A 247 4.70 3.44 27.66
CA PRO A 247 4.82 2.46 28.74
C PRO A 247 4.88 1.02 28.24
N GLY A 248 5.45 0.12 29.05
CA GLY A 248 5.47 -1.31 28.75
C GLY A 248 4.05 -1.87 28.60
N GLY A 249 3.83 -2.68 27.57
CA GLY A 249 2.51 -3.24 27.23
C GLY A 249 1.49 -2.24 26.67
N ALA A 250 1.82 -0.96 26.55
CA ALA A 250 0.93 0.06 26.00
C ALA A 250 1.07 0.19 24.48
N SER A 251 0.09 0.87 23.88
CA SER A 251 0.01 1.08 22.43
C SER A 251 -0.14 2.56 22.12
N ARG A 252 0.38 2.97 20.97
CA ARG A 252 0.14 4.30 20.39
C ARG A 252 -0.30 4.18 18.95
N LEU A 253 -1.26 5.00 18.55
CA LEU A 253 -1.79 5.05 17.20
C LEU A 253 -1.37 6.37 16.54
N TYR A 254 -0.80 6.28 15.34
CA TYR A 254 -0.54 7.39 14.44
C TYR A 254 -1.38 7.25 13.18
N GLN A 255 -2.02 8.32 12.75
CA GLN A 255 -2.95 8.35 11.62
C GLN A 255 -2.67 9.59 10.78
N THR A 256 -2.57 9.41 9.46
CA THR A 256 -2.42 10.49 8.48
C THR A 256 -3.30 10.22 7.27
N ILE A 257 -3.75 11.29 6.59
CA ILE A 257 -4.60 11.17 5.41
C ILE A 257 -3.90 11.79 4.20
N LEU A 258 -3.84 11.01 3.12
CA LEU A 258 -3.60 11.49 1.76
C LEU A 258 -4.89 11.37 0.95
N SER A 259 -5.15 12.30 0.05
CA SER A 259 -6.38 12.30 -0.74
C SER A 259 -6.19 12.97 -2.09
N LEU A 260 -7.17 12.86 -2.97
CA LEU A 260 -7.32 13.84 -4.03
C LEU A 260 -7.66 15.21 -3.43
N CYS A 261 -7.37 16.27 -4.18
CA CYS A 261 -7.79 17.60 -3.79
C CYS A 261 -9.31 17.72 -3.83
N GLY A 262 -9.86 18.30 -2.77
CA GLY A 262 -11.28 18.52 -2.62
C GLY A 262 -11.59 19.12 -1.27
N GLU A 263 -12.76 19.72 -1.15
CA GLU A 263 -13.21 20.34 0.10
C GLU A 263 -13.87 19.32 1.04
N GLY A 264 -13.77 19.58 2.33
CA GLY A 264 -14.48 18.83 3.36
C GLY A 264 -13.58 17.97 4.23
N GLU A 265 -14.01 17.79 5.48
CA GLU A 265 -13.34 16.97 6.48
C GLU A 265 -13.55 15.48 6.21
N PHE A 266 -12.60 14.66 6.62
CA PHE A 266 -12.74 13.21 6.64
C PHE A 266 -13.35 12.75 7.96
N ILE A 267 -14.16 11.70 7.92
CA ILE A 267 -14.72 11.08 9.12
C ILE A 267 -14.29 9.62 9.14
N GLN A 268 -13.74 9.17 10.26
CA GLN A 268 -13.65 7.75 10.52
C GLN A 268 -15.04 7.29 10.91
N LYS A 269 -15.68 6.46 10.08
CA LYS A 269 -16.80 5.67 10.57
C LYS A 269 -16.25 4.80 11.71
N GLU A 270 -16.88 4.85 12.89
CA GLU A 270 -16.52 3.96 13.98
C GLU A 270 -16.64 2.52 13.48
N GLU A 271 -15.68 1.64 13.78
CA GLU A 271 -15.77 0.20 13.46
C GLU A 271 -17.09 -0.41 13.95
N ARG A 272 -17.70 0.19 14.98
CA ARG A 272 -19.01 -0.18 15.52
C ARG A 272 -20.17 0.14 14.57
N GLU A 273 -20.08 1.22 13.80
CA GLU A 273 -21.07 1.60 12.79
C GLU A 273 -20.87 0.84 11.48
N GLU A 274 -19.63 0.50 11.09
CA GLU A 274 -19.40 -0.43 9.96
C GLU A 274 -19.87 -1.86 10.31
N LYS A 275 -19.60 -2.31 11.54
CA LYS A 275 -20.13 -3.58 12.06
C LYS A 275 -21.66 -3.55 12.20
N LYS A 276 -22.25 -2.42 12.58
CA LYS A 276 -23.71 -2.23 12.58
C LYS A 276 -24.30 -2.14 11.17
N GLU A 277 -23.67 -1.45 10.22
CA GLU A 277 -24.11 -1.40 8.82
C GLU A 277 -24.05 -2.80 8.21
N MET A 278 -23.00 -3.59 8.52
CA MET A 278 -22.94 -5.02 8.17
C MET A 278 -24.06 -5.83 8.85
N LEU A 279 -24.32 -5.63 10.15
CA LEU A 279 -25.43 -6.30 10.84
C LEU A 279 -26.81 -5.86 10.32
N HIS A 280 -26.97 -4.58 9.97
CA HIS A 280 -28.23 -4.00 9.52
C HIS A 280 -28.53 -4.36 8.06
N GLN A 281 -27.51 -4.52 7.20
CA GLN A 281 -27.68 -5.08 5.86
C GLN A 281 -28.07 -6.56 5.91
N VAL A 282 -27.61 -7.30 6.91
CA VAL A 282 -28.05 -8.67 7.21
C VAL A 282 -29.50 -8.67 7.74
N GLU A 283 -29.87 -7.73 8.60
CA GLU A 283 -31.23 -7.61 9.16
C GLU A 283 -32.27 -7.08 8.15
N GLU A 284 -31.94 -6.12 7.28
CA GLU A 284 -32.81 -5.64 6.20
C GLU A 284 -33.00 -6.69 5.09
N GLY A 285 -31.97 -7.50 4.83
CA GLY A 285 -32.10 -8.70 3.99
C GLY A 285 -33.04 -9.75 4.61
N ALA A 286 -33.09 -9.83 5.94
CA ALA A 286 -33.96 -10.75 6.69
C ALA A 286 -35.40 -10.23 6.89
N MET A 287 -35.65 -8.91 6.78
CA MET A 287 -36.95 -8.31 7.12
C MET A 287 -38.02 -8.41 6.01
N THR A 288 -37.73 -9.08 4.88
CA THR A 288 -38.76 -9.45 3.89
C THR A 288 -39.29 -10.88 4.00
N THR A 289 -38.87 -11.66 4.99
CA THR A 289 -39.44 -13.00 5.23
C THR A 289 -39.69 -13.23 6.71
N SER A 290 -40.94 -13.56 7.02
CA SER A 290 -41.42 -13.99 8.34
C SER A 290 -40.50 -15.06 8.96
N THR A 291 -40.28 -14.94 10.28
CA THR A 291 -39.49 -15.83 11.16
C THR A 291 -39.53 -17.31 10.71
N PRO A 292 -38.42 -17.88 10.22
CA PRO A 292 -38.35 -19.29 9.84
C PRO A 292 -38.20 -20.21 11.06
N GLN A 293 -38.79 -21.42 10.99
CA GLN A 293 -38.64 -22.45 12.02
C GLN A 293 -37.24 -23.05 11.98
N LYS A 294 -36.82 -23.74 13.05
CA LYS A 294 -35.49 -24.36 13.23
C LYS A 294 -35.04 -25.31 12.09
N SER A 295 -35.94 -25.74 11.20
CA SER A 295 -35.62 -26.48 9.96
C SER A 295 -34.99 -25.61 8.88
N ASP A 296 -35.29 -24.31 8.89
CA ASP A 296 -35.00 -23.38 7.81
C ASP A 296 -33.63 -22.72 8.03
N GLU A 297 -33.17 -22.58 9.28
CA GLU A 297 -31.77 -22.21 9.60
C GLU A 297 -30.77 -23.25 9.09
N ASP A 298 -31.09 -24.54 9.24
CA ASP A 298 -30.24 -25.62 8.76
C ASP A 298 -30.18 -25.67 7.22
N GLU A 299 -31.29 -25.31 6.53
CA GLU A 299 -31.31 -25.16 5.07
C GLU A 299 -30.54 -23.91 4.60
N LEU A 300 -30.61 -22.80 5.34
CA LEU A 300 -29.87 -21.58 5.01
C LEU A 300 -28.35 -21.77 5.16
N ILE A 301 -27.92 -22.38 6.27
CA ILE A 301 -26.51 -22.70 6.53
C ILE A 301 -25.98 -23.70 5.49
N LYS A 302 -26.82 -24.61 5.03
CA LYS A 302 -26.47 -25.54 3.96
C LYS A 302 -26.32 -24.82 2.62
N ALA A 303 -27.25 -23.92 2.27
CA ALA A 303 -27.17 -23.12 1.05
C ALA A 303 -25.92 -22.23 1.04
N GLU A 304 -25.58 -21.59 2.15
CA GLU A 304 -24.38 -20.75 2.29
C GLU A 304 -23.09 -21.58 2.19
N ARG A 305 -23.08 -22.78 2.80
CA ARG A 305 -21.97 -23.73 2.64
C ARG A 305 -21.81 -24.21 1.20
N ASP A 306 -22.92 -24.48 0.50
CA ASP A 306 -22.91 -24.93 -0.89
C ASP A 306 -22.39 -23.82 -1.83
N VAL A 307 -22.72 -22.55 -1.56
CA VAL A 307 -22.16 -21.38 -2.27
C VAL A 307 -20.65 -21.28 -2.03
N LEU A 308 -20.20 -21.33 -0.78
CA LEU A 308 -18.77 -21.28 -0.44
C LEU A 308 -17.99 -22.45 -1.04
N GLN A 309 -18.60 -23.64 -1.12
CA GLN A 309 -17.98 -24.80 -1.76
C GLN A 309 -17.87 -24.63 -3.29
N ASN A 310 -18.85 -24.01 -3.93
CA ASN A 310 -18.77 -23.69 -5.35
C ASN A 310 -17.69 -22.64 -5.63
N GLU A 311 -17.60 -21.58 -4.82
CA GLU A 311 -16.54 -20.58 -4.94
C GLU A 311 -15.15 -21.19 -4.69
N LEU A 312 -15.02 -22.09 -3.70
CA LEU A 312 -13.78 -22.81 -3.47
C LEU A 312 -13.40 -23.70 -4.66
N MET A 313 -14.37 -24.36 -5.29
CA MET A 313 -14.16 -25.18 -6.48
C MET A 313 -13.74 -24.35 -7.70
N GLU A 314 -14.28 -23.14 -7.85
CA GLU A 314 -13.83 -22.18 -8.86
C GLU A 314 -12.39 -21.74 -8.62
N VAL A 315 -12.03 -21.44 -7.36
CA VAL A 315 -10.65 -21.09 -6.98
C VAL A 315 -9.69 -22.24 -7.25
N GLU A 316 -10.03 -23.48 -6.88
CA GLU A 316 -9.21 -24.67 -7.18
C GLU A 316 -9.04 -24.88 -8.69
N THR A 317 -10.10 -24.61 -9.47
CA THR A 317 -10.06 -24.67 -10.93
C THR A 317 -9.09 -23.62 -11.50
N LEU A 318 -9.15 -22.38 -11.00
CA LEU A 318 -8.24 -21.30 -11.40
C LEU A 318 -6.78 -21.63 -11.03
N PHE A 319 -6.53 -22.20 -9.85
CA PHE A 319 -5.19 -22.66 -9.47
C PHE A 319 -4.67 -23.76 -10.40
N SER A 320 -5.53 -24.70 -10.81
CA SER A 320 -5.15 -25.71 -11.79
C SER A 320 -4.83 -25.11 -13.16
N GLN A 321 -5.61 -24.12 -13.61
CA GLN A 321 -5.36 -23.42 -14.88
C GLN A 321 -4.04 -22.64 -14.86
N LEU A 322 -3.72 -21.97 -13.75
CA LEU A 322 -2.44 -21.27 -13.57
C LEU A 322 -1.25 -22.24 -13.64
N LYS A 323 -1.36 -23.40 -12.99
CA LYS A 323 -0.31 -24.43 -13.04
C LYS A 323 -0.10 -24.99 -14.45
N GLU A 324 -1.16 -25.11 -15.23
CA GLU A 324 -1.05 -25.49 -16.65
C GLU A 324 -0.39 -24.39 -17.49
N LEU A 325 -0.68 -23.12 -17.19
CA LEU A 325 -0.05 -21.98 -17.86
C LEU A 325 1.46 -21.96 -17.62
N ASP A 326 1.90 -22.20 -16.38
CA ASP A 326 3.32 -22.31 -16.03
C ASP A 326 4.00 -23.43 -16.83
N ALA A 327 3.36 -24.59 -16.94
CA ALA A 327 3.89 -25.71 -17.74
C ALA A 327 3.99 -25.38 -19.24
N ILE A 328 3.09 -24.54 -19.76
CA ILE A 328 3.15 -24.04 -21.15
C ILE A 328 4.33 -23.06 -21.30
N ILE A 329 4.52 -22.15 -20.35
CA ILE A 329 5.62 -21.18 -20.35
C ILE A 329 6.97 -21.91 -20.29
N ASP A 330 7.10 -22.92 -19.44
CA ASP A 330 8.32 -23.74 -19.33
C ASP A 330 8.64 -24.46 -20.64
N ARG A 331 7.62 -24.99 -21.33
CA ARG A 331 7.80 -25.60 -22.66
C ARG A 331 8.23 -24.58 -23.70
N LEU A 332 7.62 -23.40 -23.73
CA LEU A 332 8.01 -22.33 -24.65
C LEU A 332 9.46 -21.88 -24.42
N ASN A 333 9.87 -21.75 -23.16
CA ASN A 333 11.24 -21.41 -22.79
C ASN A 333 12.24 -22.50 -23.18
N ALA A 334 11.88 -23.78 -23.03
CA ALA A 334 12.70 -24.90 -23.49
C ALA A 334 12.89 -24.92 -25.02
N ILE A 335 11.84 -24.58 -25.77
CA ILE A 335 11.88 -24.45 -27.23
C ILE A 335 12.79 -23.28 -27.63
N LEU A 336 12.61 -22.10 -27.02
CA LEU A 336 13.41 -20.90 -27.29
C LEU A 336 14.90 -21.06 -26.93
N GLY A 337 15.21 -21.93 -25.97
CA GLY A 337 16.57 -22.22 -25.53
C GLY A 337 17.30 -23.31 -26.35
N SER A 338 16.63 -24.00 -27.27
CA SER A 338 17.23 -25.03 -28.12
C SER A 338 17.72 -24.46 -29.46
N GLU A 339 18.93 -24.81 -29.90
CA GLU A 339 19.55 -24.27 -31.13
C GLU A 339 18.87 -24.72 -32.46
N SER A 340 17.77 -25.48 -32.42
CA SER A 340 17.02 -25.88 -33.62
C SER A 340 15.73 -25.07 -33.78
N LYS A 341 15.75 -24.16 -34.76
CA LYS A 341 14.58 -23.46 -35.30
C LYS A 341 13.63 -24.43 -35.98
N ASP A 342 12.45 -24.61 -35.38
CA ASP A 342 11.12 -24.40 -35.95
C ASP A 342 10.11 -25.17 -35.08
N LEU A 343 9.16 -24.46 -34.48
CA LEU A 343 7.99 -25.09 -33.86
C LEU A 343 7.27 -25.89 -34.95
N ASP A 344 7.15 -27.20 -34.76
CA ASP A 344 6.36 -28.01 -35.70
C ASP A 344 4.91 -27.47 -35.73
N ARG A 345 4.29 -27.51 -36.91
CA ARG A 345 2.92 -27.02 -37.12
C ARG A 345 1.92 -27.73 -36.22
N GLU A 346 2.20 -28.99 -35.86
CA GLU A 346 1.36 -29.76 -34.96
C GLU A 346 1.47 -29.28 -33.50
N GLU A 347 2.67 -28.97 -33.03
CA GLU A 347 2.93 -28.53 -31.65
C GLU A 347 2.40 -27.10 -31.41
N SER A 348 2.57 -26.21 -32.39
CA SER A 348 1.97 -24.87 -32.35
C SER A 348 0.43 -24.91 -32.39
N ALA A 349 -0.16 -25.84 -33.13
CA ALA A 349 -1.61 -26.04 -33.15
C ALA A 349 -2.12 -26.58 -31.80
N GLN A 350 -1.38 -27.48 -31.15
CA GLN A 350 -1.73 -28.01 -29.82
C GLN A 350 -1.66 -26.92 -28.75
N LEU A 351 -0.62 -26.08 -28.76
CA LEU A 351 -0.49 -24.96 -27.82
C LEU A 351 -1.61 -23.94 -28.00
N ARG A 352 -1.93 -23.57 -29.24
CA ARG A 352 -3.05 -22.66 -29.55
C ARG A 352 -4.39 -23.22 -29.12
N LYS A 353 -4.63 -24.51 -29.34
CA LYS A 353 -5.83 -25.19 -28.87
C LYS A 353 -5.93 -25.13 -27.34
N ARG A 354 -4.81 -25.36 -26.64
CA ARG A 354 -4.81 -25.37 -25.16
C ARG A 354 -4.98 -23.98 -24.57
N LEU A 355 -4.36 -22.95 -25.13
CA LEU A 355 -4.57 -21.56 -24.72
C LEU A 355 -6.03 -21.12 -24.93
N LYS A 356 -6.67 -21.57 -26.01
CA LYS A 356 -8.10 -21.32 -26.26
C LYS A 356 -9.01 -22.03 -25.25
N GLU A 357 -8.67 -23.26 -24.85
CA GLU A 357 -9.39 -23.98 -23.78
C GLU A 357 -9.25 -23.27 -22.41
N LEU A 358 -8.16 -22.51 -22.20
CA LEU A 358 -7.94 -21.65 -21.03
C LEU A 358 -8.56 -20.25 -21.17
N GLY A 359 -9.34 -19.97 -22.23
CA GLY A 359 -10.02 -18.69 -22.42
C GLY A 359 -9.12 -17.54 -22.92
N ILE A 360 -7.87 -17.82 -23.28
CA ILE A 360 -6.91 -16.82 -23.78
C ILE A 360 -7.07 -16.71 -25.30
N GLN A 361 -7.56 -15.57 -25.78
CA GLN A 361 -7.66 -15.29 -27.21
C GLN A 361 -6.40 -14.60 -27.73
N GLU A 362 -5.89 -15.05 -28.88
CA GLU A 362 -4.86 -14.31 -29.62
C GLU A 362 -5.47 -12.98 -30.09
N ASN A 363 -4.91 -11.85 -29.67
CA ASN A 363 -5.11 -10.61 -30.40
C ASN A 363 -4.36 -10.75 -31.73
N GLU A 364 -5.09 -10.88 -32.84
CA GLU A 364 -4.52 -10.75 -34.17
C GLU A 364 -4.03 -9.29 -34.33
N GLY A 365 -2.77 -9.05 -33.99
CA GLY A 365 -2.11 -7.77 -34.21
C GLY A 365 -1.96 -7.48 -35.71
N GLN A 366 -2.44 -6.30 -36.12
CA GLN A 366 -1.95 -5.61 -37.31
C GLN A 366 -0.55 -5.05 -37.09
#